data_AF-A0A833T2M4-F1
#
_entry.id   AF-A0A833T2M4-F1
#
_cell.length_a   1.000
_cell.length_b   1.000
_cell.length_c   1.000
_cell.angle_alpha   90.00
_cell.angle_beta   90.00
_cell.angle_gamma   90.00
#
_symmetry.space_group_name_H-M   'P 1'
#
loop_
_entity.id
_entity.type
_entity.pdbx_description
1 polymer ?
#
loop_
_entity_poly.entity_id
_entity_poly.type
_entity_poly.pdbx_seq_one_letter_code
_entity_poly.pdbx_strand_id
1 'polypeptide(L)'
;DFEVFAITTYLIWKRRNVLVFEKKFENPSKLIFNSLQKLKEYKEANESGLSGQSARTRAVEWTPPQINGFKANWDAAIDRSRSMIGIRVVVRNWEGKIIATMRSQRPLFSDIKLAETIAALKAVLLCKQL
;
A
#
# COMPACT_ATOMS: atom_id res chain seq x y z
N ASP A 1 -18.72 6.16 13.66
CA ASP A 1 -18.52 7.04 12.48
C ASP A 1 -17.20 6.82 11.74
N PHE A 2 -16.04 6.91 12.39
CA PHE A 2 -14.74 6.70 11.72
C PHE A 2 -14.57 5.32 11.08
N GLU A 3 -14.95 4.24 11.77
CA GLU A 3 -14.81 2.86 11.27
C GLU A 3 -15.64 2.62 10.00
N VAL A 4 -16.88 3.11 9.99
CA VAL A 4 -17.77 3.04 8.83
C VAL A 4 -17.18 3.80 7.64
N PHE A 5 -16.63 4.99 7.89
CA PHE A 5 -15.94 5.79 6.88
C PHE A 5 -14.71 5.05 6.32
N ALA A 6 -13.85 4.51 7.19
CA ALA A 6 -12.64 3.79 6.81
C ALA A 6 -12.95 2.52 5.98
N ILE A 7 -13.94 1.73 6.41
CA ILE A 7 -14.36 0.52 5.69
C ILE A 7 -14.99 0.88 4.34
N THR A 8 -15.82 1.92 4.29
CA THR A 8 -16.48 2.35 3.05
C THR A 8 -15.47 2.86 2.03
N THR A 9 -14.53 3.73 2.44
CA THR A 9 -13.47 4.24 1.56
C THR A 9 -12.54 3.12 1.07
N TYR A 10 -12.19 2.16 1.95
CA TYR A 10 -11.45 0.96 1.56
C TYR A 10 -12.21 0.13 0.50
N LEU A 11 -13.52 -0.10 0.68
CA LEU A 11 -14.31 -0.88 -0.28
C LEU A 11 -14.47 -0.19 -1.63
N ILE A 12 -14.61 1.15 -1.65
CA ILE A 12 -14.60 1.93 -2.90
C ILE A 12 -13.27 1.76 -3.63
N TRP A 13 -12.16 1.93 -2.90
CA TRP A 13 -10.81 1.76 -3.45
C TRP A 13 -10.59 0.33 -3.97
N LYS A 14 -10.95 -0.69 -3.18
CA LYS A 14 -10.81 -2.10 -3.54
C LYS A 14 -11.63 -2.41 -4.80
N ARG A 15 -12.89 -1.98 -4.84
CA ARG A 15 -13.77 -2.18 -5.99
C ARG A 15 -13.17 -1.61 -7.28
N ARG A 16 -12.66 -0.38 -7.21
CA ARG A 16 -12.00 0.27 -8.35
C ARG A 16 -10.77 -0.51 -8.80
N ASN A 17 -9.95 -1.00 -7.87
CA ASN A 17 -8.75 -1.76 -8.21
C ASN A 17 -9.08 -3.11 -8.84
N VAL A 18 -10.04 -3.85 -8.32
CA VAL A 18 -10.52 -5.10 -8.93
C VAL A 18 -10.98 -4.86 -10.37
N LEU A 19 -11.73 -3.76 -10.61
CA LEU A 19 -12.14 -3.41 -11.97
C LEU A 19 -10.95 -3.08 -12.89
N VAL A 20 -10.01 -2.26 -12.42
CA VAL A 20 -8.88 -1.78 -13.24
C VAL A 20 -7.89 -2.91 -13.54
N PHE A 21 -7.52 -3.68 -12.53
CA PHE A 21 -6.42 -4.65 -12.57
C PHE A 21 -6.87 -6.08 -12.84
N GLU A 22 -8.04 -6.50 -12.35
CA GLU A 22 -8.57 -7.85 -12.60
C GLU A 22 -9.65 -7.90 -13.69
N LYS A 23 -10.09 -6.74 -14.20
CA LYS A 23 -11.18 -6.63 -15.20
C LYS A 23 -12.52 -7.21 -14.74
N LYS A 24 -12.73 -7.34 -13.44
CA LYS A 24 -13.99 -7.84 -12.86
C LYS A 24 -14.87 -6.68 -12.43
N PHE A 25 -16.12 -6.70 -12.88
CA PHE A 25 -17.12 -5.71 -12.48
C PHE A 25 -18.04 -6.25 -11.38
N GLU A 26 -18.15 -5.49 -10.30
CA GLU A 26 -18.84 -5.90 -9.08
C GLU A 26 -19.96 -4.90 -8.69
N ASN A 27 -21.22 -5.07 -9.08
CA ASN A 27 -22.27 -4.02 -8.95
C ASN A 27 -22.15 -3.09 -7.68
N PRO A 28 -22.07 -1.74 -7.85
CA PRO A 28 -21.87 -0.81 -6.73
C PRO A 28 -22.91 -0.91 -5.62
N SER A 29 -24.14 -1.34 -5.93
CA SER A 29 -25.22 -1.52 -4.95
C SER A 29 -24.87 -2.54 -3.87
N LYS A 30 -23.94 -3.47 -4.14
CA LYS A 30 -23.44 -4.42 -3.14
C LYS A 30 -22.51 -3.77 -2.11
N LEU A 31 -21.99 -2.56 -2.38
CA LEU A 31 -20.96 -1.93 -1.55
C LEU A 31 -21.47 -1.56 -0.15
N ILE A 32 -22.70 -1.04 -0.03
CA ILE A 32 -23.29 -0.65 1.26
C ILE A 32 -23.58 -1.90 2.10
N PHE A 33 -24.13 -2.94 1.50
CA PHE A 33 -24.34 -4.21 2.21
C PHE A 33 -23.01 -4.82 2.68
N ASN A 34 -22.02 -4.85 1.79
CA ASN A 34 -20.68 -5.37 2.10
C ASN A 34 -19.98 -4.53 3.17
N SER A 35 -20.18 -3.21 3.23
CA SER A 35 -19.56 -2.37 4.25
C SER A 35 -20.11 -2.65 5.64
N LEU A 36 -21.41 -2.89 5.76
CA LEU A 36 -22.05 -3.28 7.02
C LEU A 36 -21.61 -4.68 7.48
N GLN A 37 -21.55 -5.66 6.57
CA GLN A 37 -21.04 -7.00 6.90
C GLN A 37 -19.58 -6.95 7.33
N LYS A 38 -18.74 -6.19 6.62
CA LYS A 38 -17.33 -6.04 6.94
C LYS A 38 -17.08 -5.32 8.27
N LEU A 39 -17.95 -4.37 8.63
CA LEU A 39 -17.92 -3.71 9.93
C LEU A 39 -18.26 -4.70 11.05
N LYS A 40 -19.25 -5.56 10.82
CA LYS A 40 -19.61 -6.63 11.76
C LYS A 40 -18.44 -7.60 11.96
N GLU A 41 -17.86 -8.11 10.88
CA GLU A 41 -16.67 -8.98 10.91
C GLU A 41 -15.50 -8.34 11.67
N TYR A 42 -15.24 -7.05 11.42
CA TYR A 42 -14.18 -6.30 12.10
C TYR A 42 -14.41 -6.21 13.61
N LYS A 43 -15.63 -5.91 14.04
CA LYS A 43 -15.99 -5.83 15.47
C LYS A 43 -15.89 -7.19 16.14
N GLU A 44 -16.44 -8.23 15.52
CA GLU A 44 -16.39 -9.61 16.03
C GLU A 44 -14.94 -10.10 16.17
N ALA A 45 -14.08 -9.83 15.19
CA ALA A 45 -12.66 -10.20 15.24
C ALA A 45 -11.91 -9.49 16.36
N ASN A 46 -12.22 -8.21 16.62
CA ASN A 46 -11.58 -7.43 17.67
C ASN A 46 -12.10 -7.77 19.08
N GLU A 47 -13.38 -8.15 19.21
CA GLU A 47 -13.96 -8.63 20.46
C GLU A 47 -13.45 -10.03 20.83
N SER A 48 -13.28 -10.91 19.83
CA SER A 48 -12.70 -12.26 19.98
C SER A 48 -11.21 -12.24 20.35
N GLY A 49 -10.51 -11.15 20.06
CA GLY A 49 -9.09 -10.96 20.39
C GLY A 49 -8.81 -10.53 21.83
N LEU A 50 -9.85 -10.28 22.65
CA LEU A 50 -9.68 -9.86 24.05
C LEU A 50 -9.46 -11.02 25.03
N SER A 51 -9.76 -12.27 24.63
CA SER A 51 -9.60 -13.46 25.48
C SER A 51 -8.29 -14.21 25.24
N GLY A 52 -7.59 -13.94 24.14
CA GLY A 52 -6.28 -14.50 23.85
C GLY A 52 -5.22 -13.41 23.97
N GLN A 53 -4.41 -13.46 25.04
CA GLN A 53 -3.04 -12.94 24.99
C GLN A 53 -2.23 -13.79 23.98
N SER A 54 -2.63 -13.78 22.71
CA SER A 54 -1.73 -14.13 21.63
C SER A 54 -0.65 -13.07 21.71
N ALA A 55 0.56 -13.50 22.07
CA ALA A 55 1.75 -12.67 22.06
C ALA A 55 1.69 -11.84 20.80
N ARG A 56 1.37 -10.54 20.93
CA ARG A 56 1.37 -9.61 19.81
C ARG A 56 2.77 -9.74 19.25
N THR A 57 2.94 -10.48 18.16
CA THR A 57 4.16 -10.48 17.36
C THR A 57 4.37 -9.02 17.12
N ARG A 58 5.34 -8.44 17.83
CA ARG A 58 5.47 -7.00 18.05
C ARG A 58 5.29 -6.37 16.69
N ALA A 59 4.10 -5.82 16.42
CA ALA A 59 3.78 -5.34 15.09
C ALA A 59 4.89 -4.33 14.82
N VAL A 60 5.63 -4.53 13.73
CA VAL A 60 6.70 -3.59 13.37
C VAL A 60 5.98 -2.31 12.98
N GLU A 61 5.68 -1.50 14.00
CA GLU A 61 5.07 -0.20 13.81
C GLU A 61 6.07 0.64 13.04
N TRP A 62 5.58 1.26 11.98
CA TRP A 62 6.41 2.13 11.19
C TRP A 62 6.87 3.29 12.08
N THR A 63 8.18 3.43 12.24
CA THR A 63 8.78 4.57 12.94
C THR A 63 9.44 5.52 11.93
N PRO A 64 9.38 6.84 12.16
CA PRO A 64 10.15 7.78 11.35
C PRO A 64 11.66 7.52 11.49
N PRO A 65 12.48 7.96 10.52
CA PRO A 65 13.93 7.90 10.64
C PRO A 65 14.45 8.82 11.76
N GLN A 66 15.73 8.71 12.09
CA GLN A 66 16.39 9.64 13.02
C GLN A 66 16.30 11.09 12.53
N ILE A 67 16.43 12.06 13.44
CA ILE A 67 16.42 13.49 13.14
C ILE A 67 17.40 13.79 11.99
N ASN A 68 16.98 14.63 11.05
CA ASN A 68 17.71 14.96 9.82
C ASN A 68 17.89 13.78 8.83
N GLY A 69 17.26 12.64 9.09
CA GLY A 69 17.25 11.48 8.21
C GLY A 69 16.04 11.42 7.27
N PHE A 70 16.20 10.63 6.21
CA PHE A 70 15.13 10.28 5.28
C PHE A 70 14.84 8.78 5.31
N LYS A 71 13.58 8.41 5.11
CA LYS A 71 13.16 7.03 4.86
C LYS A 71 12.49 6.97 3.50
N ALA A 72 13.06 6.19 2.59
CA ALA A 72 12.49 5.96 1.27
C ALA A 72 11.86 4.57 1.21
N ASN A 73 10.60 4.51 0.78
CA ASN A 73 9.90 3.29 0.43
C ASN A 73 9.84 3.20 -1.09
N TRP A 74 10.18 2.05 -1.66
CA TRP A 74 10.15 1.81 -3.09
C TRP A 74 9.48 0.48 -3.41
N ASP A 75 8.99 0.36 -4.64
CA ASP A 75 8.36 -0.86 -5.14
C ASP A 75 8.44 -0.89 -6.68
N ALA A 76 8.49 -2.10 -7.25
CA ALA A 76 8.39 -2.32 -8.68
C ALA A 76 7.21 -3.23 -9.04
N ALA A 77 6.26 -2.69 -9.80
CA ALA A 77 5.11 -3.43 -10.30
C ALA A 77 5.33 -3.87 -11.74
N ILE A 78 5.11 -5.15 -12.04
CA ILE A 78 5.12 -5.68 -13.42
C ILE A 78 3.72 -5.59 -14.02
N ASP A 79 3.62 -4.95 -15.19
CA ASP A 79 2.44 -4.97 -16.05
C ASP A 79 2.74 -5.83 -17.29
N ARG A 80 2.39 -7.11 -17.23
CA ARG A 80 2.59 -8.05 -18.33
C ARG A 80 1.76 -7.70 -19.56
N SER A 81 0.58 -7.10 -19.37
CA SER A 81 -0.33 -6.75 -20.46
C SER A 81 0.24 -5.66 -21.36
N ARG A 82 1.01 -4.74 -20.78
CA ARG A 82 1.67 -3.65 -21.49
C ARG A 82 3.15 -3.91 -21.74
N SER A 83 3.68 -5.06 -21.29
CA SER A 83 5.12 -5.36 -21.28
C SER A 83 5.95 -4.23 -20.65
N MET A 84 5.51 -3.74 -19.49
CA MET A 84 6.17 -2.64 -18.77
C MET A 84 6.38 -2.95 -17.29
N ILE A 85 7.36 -2.27 -16.70
CA ILE A 85 7.60 -2.21 -15.25
C ILE A 85 7.29 -0.78 -14.79
N GLY A 86 6.44 -0.66 -13.78
CA GLY A 86 6.19 0.58 -13.07
C GLY A 86 7.01 0.64 -11.79
N ILE A 87 7.75 1.73 -11.60
CA ILE A 87 8.54 1.98 -10.39
C ILE A 87 7.89 3.12 -9.61
N ARG A 88 7.82 2.97 -8.30
CA ARG A 88 7.36 4.02 -7.38
C ARG A 88 8.34 4.17 -6.23
N VAL A 89 8.52 5.43 -5.80
CA VAL A 89 9.27 5.77 -4.60
C VAL A 89 8.49 6.85 -3.84
N VAL A 90 8.46 6.73 -2.51
CA VAL A 90 7.98 7.77 -1.60
C VAL A 90 9.05 8.01 -0.55
N VAL A 91 9.45 9.27 -0.36
CA VAL A 91 10.45 9.68 0.64
C VAL A 91 9.76 10.47 1.74
N ARG A 92 10.03 10.11 3.00
CA ARG A 92 9.57 10.82 4.18
C ARG A 92 10.74 11.37 4.99
N ASN A 93 10.56 12.54 5.59
CA ASN A 93 11.50 13.12 6.56
C ASN A 93 11.32 12.51 7.96
N TRP A 94 12.12 12.98 8.92
CA TRP A 94 12.08 12.55 10.33
C TRP A 94 10.79 12.94 11.07
N GLU A 95 10.02 13.90 10.56
CA GLU A 95 8.67 14.19 11.07
C GLU A 95 7.60 13.26 10.46
N GLY A 96 8.00 12.33 9.59
CA GLY A 96 7.10 11.44 8.86
C GLY A 96 6.33 12.09 7.71
N LYS A 97 6.63 13.36 7.38
CA LYS A 97 6.02 14.06 6.25
C LYS A 97 6.61 13.53 4.95
N ILE A 98 5.76 13.32 3.94
CA ILE A 98 6.20 13.01 2.59
C ILE A 98 6.82 14.28 1.99
N ILE A 99 8.10 14.21 1.62
CA ILE A 99 8.84 15.34 1.06
C ILE A 99 9.15 15.17 -0.43
N ALA A 100 9.12 13.93 -0.93
CA ALA A 100 9.32 13.64 -2.34
C ALA A 100 8.62 12.35 -2.75
N THR A 101 8.23 12.29 -4.03
CA THR A 101 7.74 11.05 -4.65
C THR A 101 8.31 10.93 -6.06
N MET A 102 8.46 9.71 -6.54
CA MET A 102 8.85 9.46 -7.92
C MET A 102 8.01 8.37 -8.55
N ARG A 103 7.71 8.56 -9.83
CA ARG A 103 7.15 7.57 -10.73
C ARG A 103 8.06 7.43 -11.94
N SER A 104 8.41 6.19 -12.28
CA SER A 104 9.12 5.85 -13.51
C SER A 104 8.47 4.64 -14.15
N GLN A 105 8.65 4.47 -15.47
CA GLN A 105 8.27 3.26 -16.18
C GLN A 105 9.43 2.80 -17.07
N ARG A 106 9.54 1.50 -17.31
CA ARG A 106 10.55 0.89 -18.18
C ARG A 106 9.97 -0.30 -18.94
N PRO A 107 10.54 -0.68 -20.11
CA PRO A 107 10.20 -1.94 -20.77
C PRO A 107 10.39 -3.13 -19.82
N LEU A 108 9.55 -4.14 -19.97
CA LEU A 108 9.63 -5.37 -19.20
C LEU A 108 10.92 -6.14 -19.53
N PHE A 109 11.58 -6.64 -18.49
CA PHE A 109 12.61 -7.67 -18.56
C PHE A 109 12.20 -8.83 -17.64
N SER A 110 12.83 -9.99 -17.83
CA SER A 110 12.37 -11.27 -17.26
C SER A 110 12.51 -11.40 -15.74
N ASP A 111 13.34 -10.57 -15.09
CA ASP A 111 13.68 -10.74 -13.67
C ASP A 111 13.01 -9.70 -12.75
N ILE A 112 12.16 -10.17 -11.84
CA ILE A 112 11.49 -9.36 -10.80
C ILE A 112 12.52 -8.73 -9.85
N LYS A 113 13.59 -9.45 -9.49
CA LYS A 113 14.62 -8.94 -8.57
C LYS A 113 15.37 -7.76 -9.16
N LEU A 114 15.63 -7.80 -10.47
CA LEU A 114 16.21 -6.67 -11.17
C LEU A 114 15.26 -5.46 -11.15
N ALA A 115 13.94 -5.66 -11.23
CA ALA A 115 12.95 -4.58 -11.16
C ALA A 115 12.98 -3.89 -9.79
N GLU A 116 12.97 -4.68 -8.71
CA GLU A 116 13.10 -4.19 -7.34
C GLU A 116 14.44 -3.48 -7.09
N THR A 117 15.53 -4.03 -7.64
CA THR A 117 16.87 -3.42 -7.51
C THR A 117 16.93 -2.06 -8.20
N ILE A 118 16.31 -1.91 -9.37
CA ILE A 118 16.22 -0.62 -10.05
C ILE A 118 15.34 0.35 -9.24
N ALA A 119 14.25 -0.11 -8.63
CA ALA A 119 13.43 0.73 -7.75
C ALA A 119 14.23 1.22 -6.53
N ALA A 120 15.05 0.36 -5.91
CA ALA A 120 15.95 0.73 -4.82
C ALA A 120 17.00 1.76 -5.26
N LEU A 121 17.66 1.54 -6.40
CA LEU A 121 18.62 2.50 -6.97
C LEU A 121 17.97 3.86 -7.22
N LYS A 122 16.77 3.85 -7.79
CA LYS A 122 15.97 5.05 -8.04
C LYS A 122 15.65 5.78 -6.73
N ALA A 123 15.32 5.06 -5.65
CA ALA A 123 15.09 5.66 -4.35
C ALA A 123 16.34 6.36 -3.79
N VAL A 124 17.51 5.71 -3.87
CA VAL A 124 18.78 6.31 -3.42
C VAL A 124 19.12 7.57 -4.22
N LEU A 125 18.95 7.53 -5.54
CA LEU A 125 19.21 8.69 -6.40
C LEU A 125 18.27 9.85 -6.10
N LEU A 126 17.00 9.58 -5.81
CA LEU A 126 16.05 10.61 -5.38
C LEU A 126 16.47 11.23 -4.03
N CYS A 127 16.82 10.40 -3.05
CA CYS A 127 17.29 10.89 -1.75
C CYS A 127 18.56 11.73 -1.85
N LYS A 128 19.46 11.45 -2.80
CA LYS A 128 20.67 12.25 -3.05
C LYS A 128 20.37 13.67 -3.54
N GLN A 129 19.18 13.90 -4.11
CA GLN A 129 18.75 15.20 -4.63
C GLN A 129 18.00 16.05 -3.61
N LEU A 130 17.75 15.51 -2.40
CA LEU A 130 17.06 16.17 -1.28
C LEU A 130 18.08 16.65 -0.25
#